data_AF-A0A2D8U7C4-F1
#
_entry.id   AF-A0A2D8U7C4-F1
#
_cell.length_a   1.000
_cell.length_b   1.000
_cell.length_c   1.000
_cell.angle_alpha   90.00
_cell.angle_beta   90.00
_cell.angle_gamma   90.00
#
_symmetry.space_group_name_H-M   'P 1'
#
loop_
_entity.id
_entity.type
_entity.pdbx_description
1 polymer ?
#
loop_
_entity_poly.entity_id
_entity_poly.type
_entity_poly.pdbx_seq_one_letter_code
_entity_poly.pdbx_strand_id
1 'polypeptide(L)' 'MDGAYFGTTFPHLFLLTYQHLQPNRTKHNYVPRIFGFKVRL' A
#
# COMPACT_ATOMS: atom_id res chain seq x y z
N MET A 1 -21.54 1.37 -7.53
CA MET A 1 -20.87 0.27 -6.80
C MET A 1 -20.56 0.76 -5.41
N ASP A 2 -21.26 0.27 -4.39
CA ASP A 2 -21.00 0.62 -2.99
C ASP A 2 -19.85 -0.23 -2.44
N GLY A 3 -18.94 0.37 -1.67
CA GLY A 3 -17.84 -0.37 -1.03
C GLY A 3 -18.33 -1.43 -0.04
N ALA A 4 -19.54 -1.28 0.48
CA ALA A 4 -20.19 -2.25 1.35
C ALA A 4 -20.37 -3.64 0.71
N TYR A 5 -20.48 -3.73 -0.62
CA TYR A 5 -20.64 -5.02 -1.32
C TYR A 5 -19.41 -5.93 -1.24
N PHE A 6 -18.22 -5.36 -1.05
CA PHE A 6 -16.99 -6.13 -0.92
C PHE A 6 -16.75 -6.63 0.50
N GLY A 7 -17.35 -5.98 1.50
CA GLY A 7 -17.08 -6.24 2.91
C GLY A 7 -15.72 -5.72 3.37
N THR A 8 -15.65 -5.16 4.57
CA THR A 8 -14.41 -4.55 5.11
C THR A 8 -13.32 -5.57 5.42
N THR A 9 -13.69 -6.84 5.64
CA THR A 9 -12.77 -7.92 6.01
C THR A 9 -12.16 -8.64 4.80
N PHE A 10 -12.72 -8.46 3.61
CA PHE A 10 -12.30 -9.17 2.40
C PHE A 10 -10.80 -8.98 2.08
N PRO A 11 -10.24 -7.75 2.04
CA PRO A 11 -8.83 -7.58 1.70
C PRO A 11 -7.89 -8.32 2.66
N HIS A 12 -8.25 -8.37 3.94
CA HIS A 12 -7.45 -9.03 4.97
C HIS A 12 -7.49 -10.56 4.81
N LEU A 13 -8.68 -11.15 4.66
CA LEU A 13 -8.83 -12.59 4.49
C LEU A 13 -8.19 -13.08 3.18
N PHE A 14 -8.31 -12.30 2.10
CA PHE A 14 -7.70 -12.62 0.80
C PHE A 14 -6.17 -12.73 0.89
N LEU A 15 -5.51 -11.80 1.58
CA LEU A 15 -4.05 -11.86 1.76
C LEU A 15 -3.62 -12.98 2.72
N LEU A 16 -4.48 -13.39 3.67
CA LEU A 16 -4.22 -14.56 4.52
C LEU A 16 -4.33 -15.88 3.75
N THR A 17 -5.30 -16.02 2.84
CA THR A 17 -5.46 -17.24 2.03
C THR A 17 -4.43 -17.32 0.91
N TYR A 18 -4.04 -16.19 0.31
CA TYR A 18 -3.08 -16.13 -0.80
C TYR A 18 -1.80 -15.38 -0.41
N GLN A 19 -1.11 -15.85 0.63
CA GLN A 19 0.10 -15.17 1.15
C GLN A 19 1.19 -14.95 0.09
N HIS A 20 1.27 -15.79 -0.95
CA HIS A 20 2.23 -15.65 -2.04
C HIS A 20 1.97 -14.46 -2.97
N LEU A 21 0.75 -13.89 -2.94
CA LEU A 21 0.40 -12.68 -3.67
C LEU A 21 0.68 -11.41 -2.85
N GLN A 22 1.16 -11.55 -1.60
CA GLN A 22 1.44 -10.40 -0.76
C GLN A 22 2.55 -9.54 -1.41
N PRO A 23 2.28 -8.26 -1.67
CA PRO A 23 3.28 -7.40 -2.28
C PRO A 23 4.46 -7.22 -1.33
N ASN A 24 5.67 -7.31 -1.90
CA ASN A 24 6.88 -6.96 -1.18
C ASN A 24 6.82 -5.48 -0.78
N ARG A 25 7.36 -5.18 0.40
CA ARG A 25 7.49 -3.79 0.85
C ARG A 25 8.17 -2.95 -0.21
N THR A 26 7.62 -1.78 -0.49
CA THR A 26 8.16 -0.85 -1.49
C THR A 26 9.60 -0.51 -1.11
N LYS A 27 10.56 -0.78 -2.01
CA LYS A 27 11.97 -0.47 -1.78
C LYS A 27 12.25 1.04 -1.79
N HIS A 28 11.37 1.80 -2.43
CA HIS A 28 11.52 3.24 -2.60
C HIS A 28 10.56 3.99 -1.69
N ASN A 29 11.11 4.66 -0.69
CA ASN A 29 10.39 5.68 0.05
C ASN A 29 10.38 6.97 -0.76
N TYR A 30 9.27 7.70 -0.75
CA TYR A 30 9.21 9.02 -1.37
C TYR A 30 10.23 9.96 -0.71
N VAL A 31 11.03 10.63 -1.54
CA VAL A 31 11.99 11.63 -1.08
C VAL A 31 11.47 13.01 -1.51
N PRO A 32 10.90 13.82 -0.60
CA PRO A 32 10.42 15.15 -0.94
C PRO A 32 11.56 16.03 -1.43
N ARG A 33 11.34 16.72 -2.55
CA ARG A 33 12.31 17.65 -3.14
C ARG A 33 11.65 18.97 -3.53
N ILE A 34 12.32 20.08 -3.21
CA ILE A 34 11.96 21.43 -3.65
C ILE A 34 13.15 21.96 -4.46
N PHE A 35 12.92 22.35 -5.71
CA PHE A 35 13.98 22.76 -6.66
C PHE A 35 15.16 21.76 -6.76
N GLY A 36 14.90 20.45 -6.60
CA GLY A 36 15.92 19.39 -6.65
C GLY A 36 16.62 19.07 -5.32
N PHE A 37 16.47 19.93 -4.31
CA PHE A 37 17.03 19.74 -2.96
C PHE A 37 16.14 18.84 -2.11
N LYS A 38 16.74 17.85 -1.43
CA LYS A 38 16.01 17.00 -0.49
C LYS A 38 15.57 17.82 0.72
N VAL A 39 14.27 17.76 1.04
CA VAL A 39 13.75 18.34 2.29
C VAL A 39 14.07 17.36 3.42
N ARG A 40 14.81 17.81 4.43
CA ARG A 40 14.95 17.12 5.72
C ARG A 40 14.07 17.86 6.71
N LEU A 41 13.09 17.16 7.29
CA LEU A 41 12.35 17.62 8.47
C LEU A 41 13.22 17.45 9.72
#